data_AF-K0B391-F1
#
_entry.id   AF-K0B391-F1
#
_cell.length_a   1.000
_cell.length_b   1.000
_cell.length_c   1.000
_cell.angle_alpha   90.00
_cell.angle_beta   90.00
_cell.angle_gamma   90.00
#
_symmetry.space_group_name_H-M   'P 1'
#
loop_
_entity.id
_entity.type
_entity.pdbx_description
1 polymer ?
#
loop_
_entity_poly.entity_id
_entity_poly.type
_entity_poly.pdbx_seq_one_letter_code
_entity_poly.pdbx_strand_id
1 'polypeptide(L)'
;MKKYKIIFTSCILCILILTITGCSSVGSINGNYISSISQNSVVSFNGEKEDIIQITYDVTVEEGTLKIQIKNSDGNIIEDFEVNKSGNKEVQIEDEDEYELSAILEDFKGKFKINAKK
;
A
#
# COMPACT_ATOMS: atom_id res chain seq x y z
N MET A 1 -18.08 26.84 38.52
CA MET A 1 -18.50 25.78 37.56
C MET A 1 -18.29 26.23 36.10
N LYS A 2 -17.05 26.53 35.68
CA LYS A 2 -16.76 27.09 34.33
C LYS A 2 -15.56 26.45 33.61
N LYS A 3 -14.79 25.56 34.26
CA LYS A 3 -13.54 25.01 33.70
C LYS A 3 -13.72 23.73 32.89
N TYR A 4 -14.85 23.02 33.04
CA TYR A 4 -15.13 21.78 32.32
C TYR A 4 -15.70 22.00 30.90
N LYS A 5 -16.23 23.19 30.59
CA LYS A 5 -16.71 23.51 29.23
C LYS A 5 -15.56 23.69 28.24
N ILE A 6 -14.40 24.21 28.66
CA ILE A 6 -13.26 24.48 27.77
C ILE A 6 -12.55 23.19 27.36
N ILE A 7 -12.46 22.20 28.26
CA ILE A 7 -11.80 20.91 27.99
C ILE A 7 -12.65 20.07 27.02
N PHE A 8 -13.98 20.13 27.14
CA PHE A 8 -14.88 19.36 26.27
C PHE A 8 -14.88 19.89 24.82
N THR A 9 -14.75 21.21 24.63
CA THR A 9 -14.69 21.81 23.29
C THR A 9 -13.36 21.50 22.57
N SER A 10 -12.27 21.30 23.31
CA SER A 10 -10.95 21.00 22.73
C SER A 10 -10.85 19.55 22.22
N CYS A 11 -11.54 18.59 22.85
CA CYS A 11 -11.50 17.20 22.40
C CYS A 11 -12.38 16.94 21.16
N ILE A 12 -13.46 17.69 20.98
CA ILE A 12 -14.36 17.51 19.83
C ILE A 12 -13.70 17.97 18.52
N LEU A 13 -12.77 18.93 18.59
CA LEU A 13 -12.07 19.43 17.40
C LEU A 13 -11.05 18.44 16.82
N CYS A 14 -10.50 17.53 17.62
CA CYS A 14 -9.54 16.52 17.13
C CYS A 14 -10.23 15.31 16.46
N ILE A 15 -11.53 15.09 16.73
CA ILE A 15 -12.27 13.93 16.20
C ILE A 15 -12.82 14.20 14.80
N LEU A 16 -12.84 15.47 14.36
CA LEU A 16 -13.40 15.89 13.07
C LEU A 16 -12.42 15.78 11.88
N ILE A 17 -11.17 15.37 12.10
CA ILE A 17 -10.19 15.08 11.03
C ILE A 17 -10.17 13.59 10.67
N LEU A 18 -11.18 12.83 11.11
CA LEU A 18 -11.59 11.61 10.41
C LEU A 18 -12.30 12.03 9.12
N THR A 19 -11.57 12.70 8.22
CA THR A 19 -11.99 12.84 6.85
C THR A 19 -12.14 11.43 6.33
N ILE A 20 -13.39 11.04 6.13
CA ILE A 20 -13.78 9.87 5.39
C ILE A 20 -13.39 10.17 3.94
N THR A 21 -12.10 10.10 3.63
CA THR A 21 -11.63 9.89 2.27
C THR A 21 -12.24 8.56 1.86
N GLY A 22 -13.12 8.59 0.87
CA GLY A 22 -13.77 7.39 0.36
C GLY A 22 -12.67 6.44 -0.08
N CYS A 23 -12.50 5.34 0.65
CA CYS A 23 -11.44 4.37 0.41
C CYS A 23 -11.59 3.83 -1.02
N SER A 24 -10.80 4.37 -1.93
CA SER A 24 -10.89 4.10 -3.36
C SER A 24 -9.81 3.10 -3.73
N SER A 25 -10.18 2.02 -4.40
CA SER A 25 -9.19 1.03 -4.86
C SER A 25 -8.35 1.67 -5.95
N VAL A 26 -7.04 1.77 -5.73
CA VAL A 26 -6.11 2.31 -6.73
C VAL A 26 -5.36 1.20 -7.49
N GLY A 27 -5.36 -0.04 -6.98
CA GLY A 27 -4.79 -1.16 -7.71
C GLY A 27 -4.93 -2.50 -7.01
N SER A 28 -4.82 -3.59 -7.78
CA SER A 28 -4.69 -4.94 -7.24
C SER A 28 -3.84 -5.81 -8.16
N ILE A 29 -2.96 -6.62 -7.56
CA ILE A 29 -2.15 -7.61 -8.25
C ILE A 29 -2.35 -8.93 -7.53
N ASN A 30 -2.63 -10.00 -8.25
CA ASN A 30 -2.78 -11.32 -7.67
C ASN A 30 -2.22 -12.39 -8.60
N GLY A 31 -1.81 -13.50 -8.01
CA GLY A 31 -1.27 -14.63 -8.75
C GLY A 31 -1.38 -15.92 -7.95
N ASN A 32 -1.52 -17.03 -8.67
CA ASN A 32 -1.48 -18.38 -8.11
C ASN A 32 -0.74 -19.29 -9.09
N TYR A 33 0.47 -19.69 -8.72
CA TYR A 33 1.39 -20.40 -9.58
C TYR A 33 1.73 -21.76 -8.98
N ILE A 34 1.34 -22.82 -9.68
CA ILE A 34 1.62 -24.21 -9.29
C ILE A 34 2.98 -24.72 -9.80
N SER A 35 3.68 -23.91 -10.58
CA SER A 35 5.03 -24.14 -11.10
C SER A 35 5.84 -22.85 -10.99
N SER A 36 7.16 -22.96 -10.84
CA SER A 36 8.05 -21.81 -10.67
C SER A 36 7.98 -20.86 -11.87
N ILE A 37 7.84 -19.57 -11.60
CA ILE A 37 7.78 -18.51 -12.60
C ILE A 37 8.62 -17.30 -12.18
N SER A 38 9.21 -16.64 -13.16
CA SER A 38 9.87 -15.34 -13.01
C SER A 38 9.16 -14.31 -13.86
N GLN A 39 8.61 -13.27 -13.24
CA GLN A 39 7.82 -12.24 -13.92
C GLN A 39 7.78 -10.95 -13.08
N ASN A 40 7.47 -9.83 -13.72
CA ASN A 40 7.14 -8.59 -13.03
C ASN A 40 5.71 -8.19 -13.40
N SER A 41 4.85 -8.03 -12.40
CA SER A 41 3.50 -7.50 -12.56
C SER A 41 3.43 -6.11 -11.96
N VAL A 42 2.88 -5.14 -12.71
CA VAL A 42 2.86 -3.73 -12.32
C VAL A 42 1.44 -3.19 -12.44
N VAL A 43 1.04 -2.34 -11.50
CA VAL A 43 -0.13 -1.47 -11.62
C VAL A 43 0.27 -0.04 -11.30
N SER A 44 -0.14 0.90 -12.15
CA SER A 44 0.12 2.32 -11.98
C SER A 44 -1.06 3.03 -11.31
N PHE A 45 -0.78 4.03 -10.49
CA PHE A 45 -1.79 4.91 -9.90
C PHE A 45 -1.24 6.33 -9.74
N ASN A 46 -2.12 7.33 -9.86
CA ASN A 46 -1.76 8.71 -9.57
C ASN A 46 -1.82 8.94 -8.06
N GLY A 47 -0.75 9.46 -7.48
CA GLY A 47 -0.68 9.94 -6.11
C GLY A 47 -0.64 11.46 -6.08
N GLU A 48 -1.42 12.05 -5.19
CA GLU A 48 -1.32 13.46 -4.83
C GLU A 48 -0.51 13.59 -3.55
N LYS A 49 0.14 14.74 -3.38
CA LYS A 49 0.88 15.05 -2.16
C LYS A 49 -0.01 14.88 -0.92
N GLU A 50 0.55 14.23 0.11
CA GLU A 50 -0.09 13.86 1.38
C GLU A 50 -1.15 12.74 1.29
N ASP A 51 -1.33 12.11 0.13
CA ASP A 51 -2.12 10.88 0.05
C ASP A 51 -1.55 9.79 0.96
N ILE A 52 -2.43 9.00 1.56
CA ILE A 52 -2.06 7.79 2.30
C ILE A 52 -2.55 6.60 1.52
N ILE A 53 -1.62 5.82 0.97
CA ILE A 53 -1.92 4.60 0.24
C ILE A 53 -1.80 3.41 1.19
N GLN A 54 -2.94 2.79 1.50
CA GLN A 54 -2.99 1.55 2.26
C GLN A 54 -2.72 0.36 1.35
N ILE A 55 -1.59 -0.32 1.58
CA ILE A 55 -1.23 -1.56 0.91
C ILE A 55 -1.52 -2.74 1.84
N THR A 56 -2.29 -3.71 1.33
CA THR A 56 -2.55 -4.98 2.00
C THR A 56 -2.07 -6.11 1.11
N TYR A 57 -1.31 -7.04 1.68
CA TYR A 57 -0.67 -8.09 0.90
C TYR A 57 -0.70 -9.41 1.66
N ASP A 58 -1.25 -10.43 1.04
CA ASP A 58 -1.31 -11.80 1.53
C ASP A 58 -0.44 -12.68 0.63
N VAL A 59 0.55 -13.34 1.21
CA VAL A 59 1.55 -14.12 0.48
C VAL A 59 1.67 -15.52 1.09
N THR A 60 1.68 -16.53 0.23
CA THR A 60 1.98 -17.93 0.57
C THR A 60 3.03 -18.42 -0.42
N VAL A 61 4.26 -18.63 0.06
CA VAL A 61 5.40 -19.01 -0.76
C VAL A 61 5.71 -20.49 -0.54
N GLU A 62 5.73 -21.25 -1.62
CA GLU A 62 6.24 -22.62 -1.62
C GLU A 62 7.70 -22.66 -2.07
N GLU A 63 8.06 -21.84 -3.06
CA GLU A 63 9.41 -21.74 -3.63
C GLU A 63 9.68 -20.31 -4.15
N GLY A 64 10.95 -19.93 -4.23
CA GLY A 64 11.40 -18.67 -4.83
C GLY A 64 11.11 -17.43 -3.98
N THR A 65 11.00 -16.28 -4.65
CA THR A 65 10.78 -15.00 -3.99
C THR A 65 9.69 -14.17 -4.66
N LEU A 66 8.94 -13.45 -3.83
CA LEU A 66 8.06 -12.36 -4.19
C LEU A 66 8.54 -11.10 -3.47
N LYS A 67 8.96 -10.11 -4.26
CA LYS A 67 9.31 -8.77 -3.79
C LYS A 67 8.22 -7.79 -4.21
N ILE A 68 7.79 -6.94 -3.27
CA ILE A 68 6.79 -5.90 -3.50
C ILE A 68 7.47 -4.55 -3.31
N GLN A 69 7.27 -3.61 -4.23
CA GLN A 69 7.86 -2.27 -4.20
C GLN A 69 6.87 -1.24 -4.73
N ILE A 70 7.00 0.00 -4.27
CA ILE A 70 6.41 1.17 -4.95
C ILE A 70 7.54 2.04 -5.48
N LYS A 71 7.42 2.45 -6.74
CA LYS A 71 8.33 3.38 -7.40
C LYS A 71 7.59 4.63 -7.87
N ASN A 72 8.30 5.75 -7.91
CA ASN A 72 7.83 6.97 -8.57
C ASN A 72 8.14 6.93 -10.08
N SER A 73 7.74 7.96 -10.83
CA SER A 73 7.92 7.99 -12.29
C SER A 73 9.38 8.08 -12.74
N ASP A 74 10.27 8.58 -11.87
CA ASP A 74 11.73 8.56 -12.07
C ASP A 74 12.35 7.16 -11.87
N GLY A 75 11.56 6.19 -11.40
CA GLY A 75 12.01 4.83 -11.07
C GLY A 75 12.67 4.70 -9.69
N ASN A 76 12.62 5.74 -8.86
CA ASN A 76 13.10 5.69 -7.48
C ASN A 76 12.17 4.82 -6.63
N ILE A 77 12.74 3.93 -5.83
CA ILE A 77 11.99 3.12 -4.86
C ILE A 77 11.62 4.02 -3.70
N ILE A 78 10.32 4.30 -3.53
CA ILE A 78 9.81 5.05 -2.39
C ILE A 78 9.44 4.13 -1.23
N GLU A 79 9.12 2.87 -1.53
CA GLU A 79 8.81 1.86 -0.52
C GLU A 79 9.22 0.47 -0.97
N ASP A 80 9.85 -0.29 -0.06
CA ASP A 80 10.30 -1.67 -0.28
C ASP A 80 9.78 -2.55 0.87
N PHE A 81 8.99 -3.56 0.52
CA PHE A 81 8.28 -4.39 1.50
C PHE A 81 9.09 -5.63 1.86
N GLU A 82 8.81 -6.21 3.03
CA GLU A 82 9.44 -7.46 3.43
C GLU A 82 9.14 -8.58 2.43
N VAL A 83 10.20 -9.20 1.91
CA VAL A 83 10.13 -10.29 0.93
C VAL A 83 9.41 -11.51 1.52
N ASN A 84 8.53 -12.14 0.73
CA ASN A 84 7.81 -13.37 1.10
C ASN A 84 6.94 -13.27 2.37
N LYS A 85 6.57 -12.06 2.79
CA LYS A 85 5.74 -11.83 3.98
C LYS A 85 4.37 -11.31 3.59
N SER A 86 3.36 -11.67 4.39
CA SER A 86 2.06 -11.00 4.39
C SER A 86 2.08 -9.81 5.35
N GLY A 87 1.22 -8.83 5.10
CA GLY A 87 1.11 -7.68 5.97
C GLY A 87 0.17 -6.60 5.46
N ASN A 88 0.21 -5.48 6.16
CA ASN A 88 -0.39 -4.24 5.73
C ASN A 88 0.57 -3.09 6.07
N LYS A 89 0.59 -2.07 5.22
CA LYS A 89 1.41 -0.87 5.43
C LYS A 89 0.72 0.33 4.79
N GLU A 90 0.80 1.46 5.47
CA GLU A 90 0.41 2.76 4.94
C GLU A 90 1.66 3.44 4.38
N VAL A 91 1.55 3.98 3.17
CA VAL A 91 2.62 4.71 2.49
C VAL A 91 2.12 6.11 2.23
N GLN A 92 2.81 7.10 2.79
CA GLN A 92 2.50 8.51 2.55
C GLN A 92 3.18 8.97 1.26
N ILE A 93 2.41 9.63 0.40
CA ILE A 93 2.89 10.22 -0.84
C ILE A 93 3.44 11.62 -0.56
N GLU A 94 4.68 11.87 -0.94
CA GLU A 94 5.36 13.14 -0.68
C GLU A 94 5.15 14.18 -1.78
N ASP A 95 4.96 13.73 -3.03
CA ASP A 95 4.87 14.55 -4.22
C ASP A 95 3.74 14.05 -5.14
N GLU A 96 3.15 14.97 -5.92
CA GLU A 96 2.18 14.58 -6.94
C GLU A 96 2.90 13.91 -8.12
N ASP A 97 2.59 12.64 -8.39
CA ASP A 97 3.28 11.83 -9.40
C ASP A 97 2.44 10.61 -9.82
N GLU A 98 2.85 9.94 -10.91
CA GLU A 98 2.41 8.58 -11.24
C GLU A 98 3.34 7.55 -10.56
N TYR A 99 2.75 6.66 -9.77
CA TYR A 99 3.46 5.64 -9.02
C TYR A 99 3.19 4.24 -9.56
N GLU A 100 4.19 3.37 -9.49
CA GLU A 100 4.11 1.97 -9.88
C GLU A 100 4.19 1.06 -8.66
N LEU A 101 3.11 0.31 -8.37
CA LEU A 101 3.16 -0.83 -7.46
C LEU A 101 3.58 -2.08 -8.25
N SER A 102 4.71 -2.67 -7.87
CA SER A 102 5.30 -3.83 -8.54
C SER A 102 5.25 -5.07 -7.66
N ALA A 103 4.95 -6.22 -8.27
CA ALA A 103 5.13 -7.56 -7.74
C ALA A 103 6.16 -8.29 -8.61
N ILE A 104 7.37 -8.43 -8.08
CA ILE A 104 8.52 -9.02 -8.77
C ILE A 104 8.68 -10.45 -8.25
N LEU A 105 8.50 -11.41 -9.15
CA LEU A 105 8.59 -12.83 -8.89
C LEU A 105 9.90 -13.37 -9.45
N GLU A 106 10.66 -14.09 -8.63
CA GLU A 106 11.88 -14.80 -9.05
C GLU A 106 11.77 -16.27 -8.63
N ASP A 107 11.70 -17.15 -9.62
CA ASP A 107 11.49 -18.60 -9.48
C ASP A 107 10.34 -18.94 -8.51
N PHE A 108 9.33 -18.07 -8.47
CA PHE A 108 8.28 -18.09 -7.48
C PHE A 108 7.26 -19.19 -7.76
N LYS A 109 6.91 -19.94 -6.72
CA LYS A 109 5.77 -20.86 -6.70
C LYS A 109 4.95 -20.60 -5.45
N GLY A 110 3.64 -20.47 -5.60
CA GLY A 110 2.73 -20.16 -4.51
C GLY A 110 1.63 -19.20 -4.93
N LYS A 111 1.04 -18.52 -3.95
CA LYS A 111 -0.10 -17.63 -4.14
C LYS A 111 0.14 -16.29 -3.47
N PHE A 112 -0.29 -15.22 -4.12
CA PHE A 112 -0.30 -13.91 -3.49
C PHE A 112 -1.49 -13.06 -3.95
N LYS A 113 -1.84 -12.07 -3.12
CA LYS A 113 -2.79 -11.02 -3.45
C LYS A 113 -2.33 -9.73 -2.79
N ILE A 114 -2.22 -8.66 -3.58
CA ILE A 114 -1.83 -7.32 -3.16
C ILE A 114 -2.98 -6.39 -3.55
N ASN A 115 -3.41 -5.53 -2.63
CA ASN A 115 -4.41 -4.50 -2.90
C ASN A 115 -3.90 -3.17 -2.38
N ALA A 116 -4.09 -2.12 -3.17
CA ALA A 116 -3.77 -0.75 -2.84
C ALA A 116 -5.05 0.09 -2.81
N LYS A 117 -5.21 0.90 -1.77
CA LYS A 117 -6.33 1.83 -1.61
C LYS A 117 -5.84 3.20 -1.16
N LYS A 118 -6.48 4.25 -1.67
CA LYS A 118 -6.31 5.65 -1.26
C LYS A 118 -7.48 6.07 -0.39
#